data_AF-A0A9P8SIF6-F1
#
_entry.id   AF-A0A9P8SIF6-F1
#
_cell.length_a   1.000
_cell.length_b   1.000
_cell.length_c   1.000
_cell.angle_alpha   90.00
_cell.angle_beta   90.00
_cell.angle_gamma   90.00
#
_symmetry.space_group_name_H-M   'P 1'
#
loop_
_entity.id
_entity.type
_entity.pdbx_description
1 polymer ?
#
loop_
_entity_poly.entity_id
_entity_poly.type
_entity_poly.pdbx_seq_one_letter_code
_entity_poly.pdbx_strand_id
1 'polypeptide(L)'
;MDVSRRRLRCIGHVINLVVRAVIFGSNVSKFEAELRGATYEFKFDIWAKKGAIGRLHNIATYIRRTDQRRQGLRHLQTELAGDDPIFTLEIVVDGKTRWNSIYMMIKRALELRCAIELYQSRWQKPKNDPDHRDLTNDFLNAGDWVELERFYEFLKPFYILTKTIEGNASKPGAEGGHGAVWETLKTMDYLFMKFKQAAEDTQFEEASHFKSGIDCGWAKLEDYYVKTDRTPVYRAALALHPSYGYDYFERHWKKAMNKPQWYSDIQSAVGSLFDEYRRQTEVETQAQAGFLEDESEEVDADNDYSSFGKRSISSLNT
;
A
#
# COMPACT_ATOMS: atom_id res chain seq x y z
N MET A 1 11.22 16.95 -23.26
CA MET A 1 11.44 15.87 -22.26
C MET A 1 10.13 15.11 -22.09
N ASP A 2 10.10 13.78 -22.21
CA ASP A 2 8.86 12.99 -22.07
C ASP A 2 8.51 12.80 -20.59
N VAL A 3 7.53 13.59 -20.13
CA VAL A 3 7.05 13.60 -18.74
C VAL A 3 6.49 12.23 -18.31
N SER A 4 5.90 11.49 -19.24
CA SER A 4 5.27 10.20 -18.93
C SER A 4 6.30 9.12 -18.58
N ARG A 5 7.46 9.16 -19.24
CA ARG A 5 8.58 8.23 -19.03
C ARG A 5 9.37 8.50 -17.75
N ARG A 6 9.38 9.75 -17.27
CA ARG A 6 10.14 10.14 -16.05
C ARG A 6 9.29 10.20 -14.77
N ARG A 7 7.97 10.03 -14.86
CA ARG A 7 7.08 10.06 -13.70
C ARG A 7 7.15 8.77 -12.88
N LEU A 8 7.85 8.84 -11.74
CA LEU A 8 7.81 7.80 -10.71
C LEU A 8 6.49 7.85 -9.93
N ARG A 9 5.99 6.67 -9.59
CA ARG A 9 4.79 6.42 -8.77
C ARG A 9 5.24 5.79 -7.45
N CYS A 10 4.70 6.30 -6.35
CA CYS A 10 4.94 5.74 -5.02
C CYS A 10 4.31 4.35 -4.90
N ILE A 11 5.12 3.32 -4.64
CA ILE A 11 4.63 1.94 -4.50
C ILE A 11 3.62 1.80 -3.35
N GLY A 12 3.83 2.48 -2.21
CA GLY A 12 2.85 2.50 -1.11
C GLY A 12 1.49 3.05 -1.54
N HIS A 13 1.48 4.06 -2.41
CA HIS A 13 0.24 4.57 -3.00
C HIS A 13 -0.41 3.57 -3.95
N VAL A 14 0.38 2.84 -4.76
CA VAL A 14 -0.13 1.76 -5.61
C VAL A 14 -0.77 0.66 -4.77
N ILE A 15 -0.09 0.17 -3.73
CA ILE A 15 -0.64 -0.84 -2.81
C ILE A 15 -1.97 -0.36 -2.21
N ASN A 16 -2.01 0.89 -1.74
CA ASN A 16 -3.24 1.46 -1.20
C ASN A 16 -4.39 1.43 -2.23
N LEU A 17 -4.15 1.80 -3.48
CA LEU A 17 -5.20 1.77 -4.51
C LEU A 17 -5.67 0.35 -4.83
N VAL A 18 -4.75 -0.60 -4.93
CA VAL A 18 -5.05 -2.00 -5.19
C VAL A 18 -5.87 -2.61 -4.06
N VAL A 19 -5.43 -2.45 -2.80
CA VAL A 19 -6.16 -2.98 -1.64
C VAL A 19 -7.52 -2.31 -1.47
N ARG A 20 -7.63 -1.02 -1.76
CA ARG A 20 -8.93 -0.34 -1.75
C ARG A 20 -9.89 -0.91 -2.80
N ALA A 21 -9.39 -1.30 -3.97
CA ALA A 21 -10.20 -1.99 -4.97
C ALA A 21 -10.65 -3.38 -4.47
N VAL A 22 -9.81 -4.07 -3.69
CA VAL A 22 -10.18 -5.34 -3.04
C VAL A 22 -11.30 -5.16 -2.02
N ILE A 23 -11.18 -4.17 -1.14
CA ILE A 23 -12.12 -3.97 -0.02
C ILE A 23 -13.45 -3.36 -0.49
N PHE A 24 -13.42 -2.46 -1.47
CA PHE A 24 -14.58 -1.64 -1.82
C PHE A 24 -15.13 -1.89 -3.23
N GLY A 25 -14.43 -2.68 -4.04
CA GLY A 25 -14.76 -2.95 -5.44
C GLY A 25 -14.33 -1.82 -6.41
N SER A 26 -14.85 -1.88 -7.64
CA SER A 26 -14.46 -1.03 -8.77
C SER A 26 -14.80 0.46 -8.63
N ASN A 27 -15.80 0.82 -7.80
CA ASN A 27 -16.36 2.17 -7.70
C ASN A 27 -16.06 2.88 -6.37
N VAL A 28 -14.80 2.80 -5.93
CA VAL A 28 -14.36 3.39 -4.64
C VAL A 28 -14.70 4.87 -4.52
N SER A 29 -14.48 5.67 -5.58
CA SER A 29 -14.77 7.11 -5.56
C SER A 29 -16.26 7.42 -5.43
N LYS A 30 -17.12 6.61 -6.03
CA LYS A 30 -18.59 6.75 -5.89
C LYS A 30 -19.01 6.45 -4.46
N PHE A 31 -18.49 5.36 -3.89
CA PHE A 31 -18.71 4.99 -2.50
C PHE A 31 -18.28 6.11 -1.52
N GLU A 32 -17.11 6.70 -1.72
CA GLU A 32 -16.67 7.83 -0.89
C GLU A 32 -17.55 9.09 -1.07
N ALA A 33 -18.01 9.36 -2.29
CA ALA A 33 -18.89 10.50 -2.55
C ALA A 33 -20.25 10.34 -1.86
N GLU A 34 -20.84 9.14 -1.93
CA GLU A 34 -22.05 8.78 -1.21
C GLU A 34 -21.86 8.97 0.31
N LEU A 35 -20.74 8.48 0.87
CA LEU A 35 -20.42 8.65 2.30
C LEU A 35 -20.24 10.12 2.74
N ARG A 36 -19.75 11.00 1.86
CA ARG A 36 -19.59 12.43 2.16
C ARG A 36 -20.94 13.16 2.23
N GLY A 37 -21.86 12.85 1.32
CA GLY A 37 -23.19 13.47 1.26
C GLY A 37 -24.24 12.85 2.18
N ALA A 38 -23.98 11.65 2.69
CA ALA A 38 -24.93 10.91 3.52
C ALA A 38 -25.11 11.48 4.94
N THR A 39 -26.34 11.37 5.44
CA THR A 39 -26.63 11.52 6.88
C THR A 39 -25.96 10.40 7.68
N TYR A 40 -25.87 10.55 9.00
CA TYR A 40 -25.23 9.54 9.84
C TYR A 40 -25.86 8.16 9.68
N GLU A 41 -27.19 8.07 9.71
CA GLU A 41 -27.93 6.81 9.56
C GLU A 41 -27.67 6.15 8.20
N PHE A 42 -27.73 6.93 7.11
CA PHE A 42 -27.53 6.40 5.77
C PHE A 42 -26.09 5.95 5.50
N LYS A 43 -25.09 6.47 6.23
CA LYS A 43 -23.70 5.99 6.13
C LYS A 43 -23.58 4.52 6.51
N PHE A 44 -24.34 4.06 7.50
CA PHE A 44 -24.32 2.66 7.89
C PHE A 44 -24.88 1.77 6.79
N ASP A 45 -25.94 2.18 6.11
CA ASP A 45 -26.53 1.42 5.01
C ASP A 45 -25.58 1.35 3.80
N ILE A 46 -24.84 2.44 3.54
CA ILE A 46 -23.77 2.47 2.54
C ILE A 46 -22.65 1.49 2.92
N TRP A 47 -22.25 1.45 4.18
CA TRP A 47 -21.24 0.52 4.68
C TRP A 47 -21.72 -0.93 4.64
N ALA A 48 -22.95 -1.23 5.06
CA ALA A 48 -23.50 -2.59 5.08
C ALA A 48 -23.48 -3.26 3.69
N LYS A 49 -23.55 -2.47 2.61
CA LYS A 49 -23.38 -2.94 1.22
C LYS A 49 -21.97 -3.44 0.87
N LYS A 50 -20.98 -3.25 1.76
CA LYS A 50 -19.59 -3.72 1.62
C LYS A 50 -19.34 -5.03 2.37
N GLY A 51 -20.35 -5.89 2.42
CA GLY A 51 -20.26 -7.24 2.97
C GLY A 51 -19.88 -7.24 4.46
N ALA A 52 -19.15 -8.29 4.86
CA ALA A 52 -18.76 -8.48 6.26
C ALA A 52 -17.89 -7.34 6.81
N ILE A 53 -16.99 -6.77 5.99
CA ILE A 53 -16.14 -5.63 6.39
C ILE A 53 -17.00 -4.41 6.76
N GLY A 54 -18.03 -4.14 5.96
CA GLY A 54 -18.92 -3.01 6.19
C GLY A 54 -19.80 -3.15 7.42
N ARG A 55 -20.33 -4.35 7.65
CA ARG A 55 -21.04 -4.69 8.90
C ARG A 55 -20.13 -4.57 10.12
N LEU A 56 -18.88 -5.06 10.01
CA LEU A 56 -17.89 -4.90 11.07
C LEU A 56 -17.57 -3.42 11.34
N HIS A 57 -17.40 -2.58 10.31
CA HIS A 57 -17.23 -1.14 10.47
C HIS A 57 -18.37 -0.53 11.29
N ASN A 58 -19.60 -0.89 10.98
CA ASN A 58 -20.79 -0.40 11.66
C ASN A 58 -20.83 -0.83 13.13
N ILE A 59 -20.57 -2.11 13.44
CA ILE A 59 -20.48 -2.60 14.82
C ILE A 59 -19.38 -1.87 15.59
N ALA A 60 -18.17 -1.79 15.02
CA ALA A 60 -17.03 -1.15 15.68
C ALA A 60 -17.32 0.34 15.96
N THR A 61 -17.89 1.04 14.97
CA THR A 61 -18.31 2.45 15.10
C THR A 61 -19.38 2.62 16.16
N TYR A 62 -20.38 1.74 16.20
CA TYR A 62 -21.45 1.77 17.21
C TYR A 62 -20.89 1.61 18.62
N ILE A 63 -20.06 0.58 18.84
CA ILE A 63 -19.49 0.26 20.16
C ILE A 63 -18.58 1.38 20.64
N ARG A 64 -17.76 1.95 19.75
CA ARG A 64 -16.81 3.01 20.10
C ARG A 64 -17.45 4.36 20.42
N ARG A 65 -18.71 4.56 20.04
CA ARG A 65 -19.37 5.86 20.13
C ARG A 65 -19.58 6.33 21.57
N THR A 66 -19.83 5.44 22.52
CA THR A 66 -20.10 5.82 23.91
C THR A 66 -19.32 4.95 24.89
N ASP A 67 -18.97 5.52 26.03
CA ASP A 67 -18.22 4.85 27.09
C ASP A 67 -18.97 3.65 27.62
N GLN A 68 -20.29 3.77 27.77
CA GLN A 68 -21.17 2.68 28.19
C GLN A 68 -21.09 1.49 27.24
N ARG A 69 -21.12 1.72 25.92
CA ARG A 69 -21.03 0.63 24.93
C ARG A 69 -19.65 -0.03 24.93
N ARG A 70 -18.58 0.77 25.08
CA ARG A 70 -17.20 0.27 25.22
C ARG A 70 -17.00 -0.55 26.50
N GLN A 71 -17.55 -0.07 27.62
CA GLN A 71 -17.55 -0.80 28.90
C GLN A 71 -18.34 -2.11 28.78
N GLY A 72 -19.48 -2.10 28.08
CA GLY A 72 -20.26 -3.31 27.81
C GLY A 72 -19.42 -4.39 27.14
N LEU A 73 -18.67 -4.07 26.08
CA LEU A 73 -17.79 -5.04 25.43
C LEU A 73 -16.64 -5.51 26.35
N ARG A 74 -16.09 -4.62 27.18
CA ARG A 74 -15.04 -5.00 28.16
C ARG A 74 -15.58 -5.97 29.21
N HIS A 75 -16.78 -5.72 29.71
CA HIS A 75 -17.41 -6.60 30.70
C HIS A 75 -17.62 -8.02 30.15
N LEU A 76 -18.07 -8.14 28.90
CA LEU A 76 -18.22 -9.44 28.24
C LEU A 76 -16.88 -10.15 28.02
N GLN A 77 -15.80 -9.43 27.76
CA GLN A 77 -14.46 -10.03 27.71
C GLN A 77 -14.05 -10.60 29.07
N THR A 78 -14.26 -9.85 30.15
CA THR A 78 -13.97 -10.32 31.51
C THR A 78 -14.80 -11.55 31.87
N GLU A 79 -16.09 -11.56 31.53
CA GLU A 79 -16.97 -12.71 31.76
C GLU A 79 -16.47 -13.97 31.03
N LEU A 80 -16.03 -13.82 29.78
CA LEU A 80 -15.52 -14.93 28.97
C LEU A 80 -14.18 -15.50 29.49
N ALA A 81 -13.38 -14.71 30.20
CA ALA A 81 -12.10 -15.15 30.75
C ALA A 81 -12.20 -15.73 32.16
N GLY A 82 -13.32 -15.53 32.87
CA GLY A 82 -13.48 -16.02 34.24
C GLY A 82 -12.44 -15.45 35.19
N ASP A 83 -11.68 -16.34 35.85
CA ASP A 83 -10.69 -15.99 36.89
C ASP A 83 -9.30 -15.61 36.34
N ASP A 84 -9.09 -15.65 35.02
CA ASP A 84 -7.81 -15.29 34.42
C ASP A 84 -7.55 -13.77 34.52
N PRO A 85 -6.34 -13.32 34.93
CA PRO A 85 -6.00 -11.90 34.98
C PRO A 85 -6.04 -11.30 33.56
N ILE A 86 -7.09 -10.53 33.29
CA ILE A 86 -7.38 -10.06 31.92
C ILE A 86 -6.84 -8.65 31.64
N PHE A 87 -6.16 -8.51 30.50
CA PHE A 87 -6.10 -7.23 29.79
C PHE A 87 -7.23 -7.20 28.76
N THR A 88 -8.23 -6.35 28.95
CA THR A 88 -9.29 -6.19 27.95
C THR A 88 -8.78 -5.40 26.75
N LEU A 89 -9.14 -5.82 25.54
CA LEU A 89 -8.80 -5.11 24.31
C LEU A 89 -9.92 -4.13 23.93
N GLU A 90 -9.54 -2.95 23.45
CA GLU A 90 -10.47 -2.01 22.82
C GLU A 90 -10.76 -2.44 21.38
N ILE A 91 -12.02 -2.42 20.94
CA ILE A 91 -12.32 -2.61 19.51
C ILE A 91 -11.65 -1.49 18.69
N VAL A 92 -11.15 -1.77 17.50
CA VAL A 92 -10.52 -0.77 16.62
C VAL A 92 -11.52 -0.36 15.55
N VAL A 93 -11.57 0.93 15.21
CA VAL A 93 -12.36 1.46 14.08
C VAL A 93 -11.39 1.94 13.03
N ASP A 94 -11.68 1.73 11.75
CA ASP A 94 -10.86 2.30 10.70
C ASP A 94 -10.94 3.84 10.65
N GLY A 95 -9.82 4.45 10.26
CA GLY A 95 -9.65 5.90 10.18
C GLY A 95 -10.14 6.50 8.85
N LYS A 96 -10.95 5.77 8.07
CA LYS A 96 -11.56 6.17 6.78
C LYS A 96 -10.60 6.51 5.62
N THR A 97 -9.34 6.86 5.88
CA THR A 97 -8.40 7.41 4.89
C THR A 97 -7.35 6.41 4.38
N ARG A 98 -6.94 5.45 5.21
CA ARG A 98 -5.92 4.44 4.85
C ARG A 98 -6.41 3.03 5.16
N TRP A 99 -6.25 2.15 4.18
CA TRP A 99 -6.69 0.76 4.26
C TRP A 99 -6.05 -0.01 5.42
N ASN A 100 -4.83 0.35 5.85
CA ASN A 100 -4.15 -0.26 7.00
C ASN A 100 -5.03 -0.29 8.26
N SER A 101 -5.84 0.74 8.47
CA SER A 101 -6.73 0.81 9.62
C SER A 101 -7.91 -0.17 9.54
N ILE A 102 -8.35 -0.53 8.33
CA ILE A 102 -9.35 -1.59 8.10
C ILE A 102 -8.74 -2.95 8.44
N TYR A 103 -7.52 -3.23 7.97
CA TYR A 103 -6.81 -4.46 8.33
C TYR A 103 -6.65 -4.61 9.85
N MET A 104 -6.27 -3.54 10.55
CA MET A 104 -6.16 -3.55 12.01
C MET A 104 -7.51 -3.73 12.72
N MET A 105 -8.59 -3.16 12.17
CA MET A 105 -9.96 -3.39 12.65
C MET A 105 -10.35 -4.86 12.51
N ILE A 106 -10.12 -5.48 11.34
CA ILE A 106 -10.40 -6.91 11.12
C ILE A 106 -9.59 -7.76 12.08
N LYS A 107 -8.27 -7.53 12.19
CA LYS A 107 -7.40 -8.25 13.14
C LYS A 107 -7.94 -8.19 14.58
N ARG A 108 -8.29 -6.98 15.05
CA ARG A 108 -8.84 -6.79 16.39
C ARG A 108 -10.20 -7.44 16.56
N ALA A 109 -11.04 -7.43 15.53
CA ALA A 109 -12.35 -8.07 15.58
C ALA A 109 -12.23 -9.60 15.70
N LEU A 110 -11.28 -10.21 14.99
CA LEU A 110 -10.99 -11.64 15.11
C LEU A 110 -10.47 -12.00 16.51
N GLU A 111 -9.59 -11.18 17.11
CA GLU A 111 -9.15 -11.32 18.51
C GLU A 111 -10.33 -11.22 19.50
N LEU A 112 -11.37 -10.45 19.15
CA LEU A 112 -12.55 -10.19 19.96
C LEU A 112 -13.79 -11.00 19.56
N ARG A 113 -13.65 -12.01 18.69
CA ARG A 113 -14.79 -12.69 18.06
C ARG A 113 -15.84 -13.15 19.06
N CYS A 114 -15.46 -13.94 20.07
CA CYS A 114 -16.39 -14.46 21.08
C CYS A 114 -17.10 -13.33 21.84
N ALA A 115 -16.36 -12.26 22.19
CA ALA A 115 -16.93 -11.12 22.90
C ALA A 115 -17.91 -10.33 22.02
N ILE A 116 -17.63 -10.18 20.72
CA ILE A 116 -18.52 -9.53 19.76
C ILE A 116 -19.76 -10.39 19.52
N GLU A 117 -19.63 -11.70 19.32
CA GLU A 117 -20.76 -12.61 19.17
C GLU A 117 -21.68 -12.57 20.40
N LEU A 118 -21.10 -12.59 21.61
CA LEU A 118 -21.86 -12.44 22.85
C LEU A 118 -22.52 -11.06 22.95
N TYR A 119 -21.82 -10.00 22.55
CA TYR A 119 -22.37 -8.64 22.50
C TYR A 119 -23.60 -8.56 21.60
N GLN A 120 -23.55 -9.16 20.41
CA GLN A 120 -24.67 -9.23 19.47
C GLN A 120 -25.85 -10.00 20.07
N SER A 121 -25.59 -11.16 20.69
CA SER A 121 -26.64 -12.01 21.27
C SER A 121 -27.40 -11.34 22.43
N ARG A 122 -26.72 -10.47 23.19
CA ARG A 122 -27.28 -9.75 24.35
C ARG A 122 -27.68 -8.32 24.03
N TRP A 123 -27.49 -7.88 22.79
CA TRP A 123 -27.79 -6.52 22.39
C TRP A 123 -29.29 -6.29 22.44
N GLN A 124 -29.69 -5.19 23.07
CA GLN A 124 -31.07 -4.74 23.13
C GLN A 124 -31.13 -3.32 22.59
N LYS A 125 -32.16 -3.03 21.79
CA LYS A 125 -32.38 -1.68 21.27
C LYS A 125 -32.56 -0.69 22.44
N PRO A 126 -31.70 0.33 22.59
CA PRO A 126 -31.85 1.27 23.68
C PRO A 126 -33.13 2.10 23.50
N LYS A 127 -33.92 2.25 24.57
CA LYS A 127 -35.22 2.96 24.52
C LYS A 127 -35.09 4.43 24.14
N ASN A 128 -34.00 5.07 24.55
CA ASN A 128 -33.72 6.48 24.32
C ASN A 128 -32.40 6.66 23.53
N ASP A 129 -32.18 5.84 22.50
CA ASP A 129 -31.03 6.06 21.62
C ASP A 129 -31.30 7.29 20.74
N PRO A 130 -30.52 8.38 20.84
CA PRO A 130 -30.73 9.57 20.02
C PRO A 130 -30.75 9.25 18.53
N ASP A 131 -30.04 8.20 18.12
CA ASP A 131 -29.89 7.79 16.72
C ASP A 131 -30.90 6.72 16.27
N HIS A 132 -31.79 6.28 17.17
CA HIS A 132 -32.83 5.25 16.94
C HIS A 132 -32.35 3.97 16.23
N ARG A 133 -31.03 3.69 16.31
CA ARG A 133 -30.35 2.69 15.48
C ARG A 133 -30.77 1.27 15.87
N ASP A 134 -31.01 0.47 14.84
CA ASP A 134 -31.10 -0.98 14.98
C ASP A 134 -29.80 -1.63 14.51
N LEU A 135 -29.01 -2.16 15.46
CA LEU A 135 -27.72 -2.80 15.17
C LEU A 135 -27.91 -4.21 14.59
N THR A 136 -29.10 -4.82 14.74
CA THR A 136 -29.34 -6.19 14.28
C THR A 136 -29.10 -6.38 12.79
N ASN A 137 -29.32 -5.32 11.98
CA ASN A 137 -29.05 -5.29 10.55
C ASN A 137 -27.56 -5.44 10.20
N ASP A 138 -26.66 -5.17 11.16
CA ASP A 138 -25.22 -5.24 10.99
C ASP A 138 -24.61 -6.48 11.65
N PHE A 139 -25.41 -7.36 12.26
CA PHE A 139 -24.85 -8.51 12.97
C PHE A 139 -24.09 -9.45 12.03
N LEU A 140 -22.89 -9.82 12.48
CA LEU A 140 -22.02 -10.77 11.81
C LEU A 140 -22.48 -12.18 12.11
N ASN A 141 -22.79 -12.92 11.04
CA ASN A 141 -23.08 -14.35 11.11
C ASN A 141 -21.80 -15.20 10.93
N ALA A 142 -21.93 -16.53 10.99
CA ALA A 142 -20.79 -17.44 10.84
C ALA A 142 -20.04 -17.29 9.50
N GLY A 143 -20.76 -17.09 8.40
CA GLY A 143 -20.16 -16.85 7.08
C GLY A 143 -19.42 -15.51 7.00
N ASP A 144 -19.91 -14.49 7.69
CA ASP A 144 -19.25 -13.19 7.76
C ASP A 144 -17.89 -13.29 8.47
N TRP A 145 -17.81 -14.06 9.55
CA TRP A 145 -16.56 -14.31 10.25
C TRP A 145 -15.54 -15.05 9.38
N VAL A 146 -16.00 -16.05 8.62
CA VAL A 146 -15.15 -16.74 7.63
C VAL A 146 -14.66 -15.76 6.56
N GLU A 147 -15.54 -14.91 6.03
CA GLU A 147 -15.16 -13.89 5.04
C GLU A 147 -14.13 -12.89 5.61
N LEU A 148 -14.31 -12.44 6.84
CA LEU A 148 -13.37 -11.54 7.53
C LEU A 148 -11.99 -12.19 7.72
N GLU A 149 -11.94 -13.47 8.08
CA GLU A 149 -10.68 -14.22 8.21
C GLU A 149 -9.96 -14.36 6.86
N ARG A 150 -10.70 -14.62 5.78
CA ARG A 150 -10.13 -14.64 4.42
C ARG A 150 -9.54 -13.29 4.02
N PHE A 151 -10.25 -12.19 4.29
CA PHE A 151 -9.71 -10.85 4.08
C PHE A 151 -8.48 -10.58 4.95
N TYR A 152 -8.48 -11.00 6.21
CA TYR A 152 -7.34 -10.84 7.10
C TYR A 152 -6.08 -11.51 6.53
N GLU A 153 -6.17 -12.79 6.18
CA GLU A 153 -5.03 -13.54 5.65
C GLU A 153 -4.56 -13.02 4.29
N PHE A 154 -5.50 -12.68 3.39
CA PHE A 154 -5.15 -12.12 2.08
C PHE A 154 -4.47 -10.75 2.18
N LEU A 155 -4.93 -9.87 3.07
CA LEU A 155 -4.42 -8.50 3.19
C LEU A 155 -3.11 -8.40 4.00
N LYS A 156 -2.82 -9.39 4.85
CA LYS A 156 -1.60 -9.45 5.67
C LYS A 156 -0.29 -9.22 4.91
N PRO A 157 0.00 -9.89 3.76
CA PRO A 157 1.21 -9.60 2.97
C PRO A 157 1.28 -8.14 2.50
N PHE A 158 0.16 -7.55 2.09
CA PHE A 158 0.11 -6.15 1.67
C PHE A 158 0.41 -5.20 2.83
N TYR A 159 -0.02 -5.56 4.04
CA TYR A 159 0.13 -4.72 5.22
C TYR A 159 1.60 -4.70 5.63
N ILE A 160 2.21 -5.88 5.70
CA ILE A 160 3.64 -6.04 5.97
C ILE A 160 4.45 -5.25 4.94
N LEU A 161 4.19 -5.42 3.65
CA LEU A 161 4.91 -4.72 2.60
C LEU A 161 4.74 -3.20 2.69
N THR A 162 3.52 -2.72 2.91
CA THR A 162 3.25 -1.29 3.10
C THR A 162 4.04 -0.74 4.27
N LYS A 163 4.05 -1.44 5.42
CA LYS A 163 4.83 -1.02 6.59
C LYS A 163 6.35 -1.06 6.33
N THR A 164 6.83 -2.05 5.58
CA THR A 164 8.24 -2.18 5.21
C THR A 164 8.68 -1.03 4.31
N ILE A 165 7.94 -0.72 3.24
CA ILE A 165 8.30 0.32 2.26
C ILE A 165 8.01 1.75 2.74
N GLU A 166 7.20 1.93 3.79
CA GLU A 166 7.05 3.20 4.52
C GLU A 166 8.24 3.49 5.45
N GLY A 167 9.21 2.57 5.55
CA GLY A 167 10.40 2.72 6.39
C GLY A 167 11.36 3.82 5.92
N ASN A 168 12.33 4.15 6.77
CA ASN A 168 13.38 5.11 6.43
C ASN A 168 14.64 4.36 6.01
N ALA A 169 15.00 4.49 4.73
CA ALA A 169 16.19 3.92 4.10
C ALA A 169 17.53 4.45 4.65
N SER A 170 17.52 5.41 5.59
CA SER A 170 18.71 5.98 6.21
C SER A 170 18.98 5.41 7.61
N LYS A 171 18.22 4.42 8.07
CA LYS A 171 18.48 3.78 9.37
C LYS A 171 19.69 2.84 9.27
N PRO A 172 20.58 2.83 10.28
CA PRO A 172 21.69 1.87 10.33
C PRO A 172 21.20 0.42 10.22
N GLY A 173 21.75 -0.35 9.29
CA GLY A 173 21.36 -1.72 8.99
C GLY A 173 20.15 -1.86 8.05
N ALA A 174 19.61 -0.75 7.55
CA ALA A 174 18.51 -0.69 6.59
C ALA A 174 18.86 0.24 5.40
N GLU A 175 20.15 0.55 5.22
CA GLU A 175 20.63 1.43 4.16
C GLU A 175 20.27 0.89 2.78
N GLY A 176 19.65 1.74 1.95
CA GLY A 176 19.31 1.37 0.57
C GLY A 176 18.13 0.40 0.42
N GLY A 177 17.40 0.08 1.49
CA GLY A 177 16.11 -0.63 1.46
C GLY A 177 14.96 0.25 1.96
N HIS A 178 13.75 -0.32 2.09
CA HIS A 178 12.57 0.36 2.62
C HIS A 178 12.06 1.55 1.78
N GLY A 179 11.54 1.24 0.59
CA GLY A 179 10.94 2.22 -0.33
C GLY A 179 11.88 2.64 -1.46
N ALA A 180 12.99 1.93 -1.64
CA ALA A 180 13.92 2.15 -2.74
C ALA A 180 13.29 1.75 -4.09
N VAL A 181 13.72 2.40 -5.17
CA VAL A 181 13.14 2.19 -6.50
C VAL A 181 13.25 0.72 -6.95
N TRP A 182 14.37 0.05 -6.64
CA TRP A 182 14.60 -1.36 -6.99
C TRP A 182 13.60 -2.32 -6.31
N GLU A 183 13.04 -1.94 -5.14
CA GLU A 183 12.05 -2.76 -4.43
C GLU A 183 10.68 -2.72 -5.11
N THR A 184 10.41 -1.73 -5.96
CA THR A 184 9.06 -1.51 -6.52
C THR A 184 8.61 -2.69 -7.37
N LEU A 185 9.39 -3.11 -8.37
CA LEU A 185 9.01 -4.24 -9.23
C LEU A 185 8.94 -5.54 -8.45
N LYS A 186 9.93 -5.80 -7.59
CA LYS A 186 9.94 -6.99 -6.72
C LYS A 186 8.70 -7.06 -5.83
N THR A 187 8.28 -5.92 -5.30
CA THR A 187 7.04 -5.82 -4.51
C THR A 187 5.83 -6.11 -5.38
N MET A 188 5.72 -5.50 -6.56
CA MET A 188 4.60 -5.75 -7.47
C MET A 188 4.52 -7.21 -7.93
N ASP A 189 5.66 -7.83 -8.21
CA ASP A 189 5.76 -9.25 -8.59
C ASP A 189 5.26 -10.17 -7.49
N TYR A 190 5.65 -9.91 -6.23
CA TYR A 190 5.16 -10.67 -5.09
C TYR A 190 3.65 -10.49 -4.90
N LEU A 191 3.15 -9.26 -5.01
CA LEU A 191 1.71 -9.01 -4.93
C LEU A 191 0.95 -9.72 -6.05
N PHE A 192 1.49 -9.73 -7.28
CA PHE A 192 0.93 -10.45 -8.41
C PHE A 192 0.82 -11.94 -8.12
N MET A 193 1.85 -12.56 -7.53
CA MET A 193 1.77 -13.97 -7.12
C MET A 193 0.67 -14.23 -6.08
N LYS A 194 0.51 -13.36 -5.09
CA LYS A 194 -0.54 -13.50 -4.05
C LYS A 194 -1.94 -13.40 -4.62
N PHE A 195 -2.11 -12.46 -5.53
CA PHE A 195 -3.34 -12.28 -6.27
C PHE A 195 -3.63 -13.49 -7.17
N LYS A 196 -2.60 -14.17 -7.70
CA LYS A 196 -2.76 -15.27 -8.67
C LYS A 196 -3.27 -16.49 -7.95
N GLN A 197 -2.63 -16.78 -6.81
CA GLN A 197 -3.07 -17.79 -5.87
C GLN A 197 -4.52 -17.53 -5.43
N ALA A 198 -4.86 -16.30 -5.02
CA ALA A 198 -6.22 -15.97 -4.60
C ALA A 198 -7.26 -16.12 -5.73
N ALA A 199 -6.89 -15.81 -6.98
CA ALA A 199 -7.75 -16.00 -8.14
C ALA A 199 -7.96 -17.48 -8.46
N GLU A 200 -6.93 -18.32 -8.32
CA GLU A 200 -7.02 -19.77 -8.45
C GLU A 200 -7.91 -20.37 -7.35
N ASP A 201 -7.71 -19.97 -6.10
CA ASP A 201 -8.47 -20.44 -4.94
C ASP A 201 -9.98 -20.09 -5.06
N THR A 202 -10.29 -18.92 -5.63
CA THR A 202 -11.67 -18.42 -5.78
C THR A 202 -12.32 -18.78 -7.12
N GLN A 203 -11.62 -19.48 -8.01
CA GLN A 203 -12.04 -19.69 -9.40
C GLN A 203 -13.42 -20.34 -9.52
N PHE A 204 -13.70 -21.34 -8.67
CA PHE A 204 -14.93 -22.13 -8.69
C PHE A 204 -15.89 -21.75 -7.57
N GLU A 205 -15.61 -20.68 -6.83
CA GLU A 205 -16.50 -20.17 -5.80
C GLU A 205 -17.63 -19.35 -6.41
N GLU A 206 -18.80 -19.40 -5.76
CA GLU A 206 -19.92 -18.50 -6.04
C GLU A 206 -19.52 -17.04 -5.86
N ALA A 207 -20.26 -16.15 -6.53
CA ALA A 207 -20.02 -14.71 -6.43
C ALA A 207 -20.17 -14.23 -4.98
N SER A 208 -19.06 -13.80 -4.38
CA SER A 208 -18.99 -13.22 -3.04
C SER A 208 -18.34 -11.84 -3.09
N HIS A 209 -18.46 -11.10 -1.97
CA HIS A 209 -17.77 -9.83 -1.83
C HIS A 209 -16.24 -10.02 -1.86
N PHE A 210 -15.75 -11.07 -1.19
CA PHE A 210 -14.34 -11.46 -1.26
C PHE A 210 -13.87 -11.73 -2.70
N LYS A 211 -14.53 -12.63 -3.43
CA LYS A 211 -14.15 -12.99 -4.82
C LYS A 211 -14.18 -11.77 -5.74
N SER A 212 -15.27 -11.00 -5.70
CA SER A 212 -15.39 -9.77 -6.50
C SER A 212 -14.31 -8.74 -6.16
N GLY A 213 -13.90 -8.69 -4.89
CA GLY A 213 -12.79 -7.88 -4.41
C GLY A 213 -11.46 -8.32 -5.01
N ILE A 214 -11.15 -9.62 -4.99
CA ILE A 214 -9.94 -10.18 -5.62
C ILE A 214 -9.88 -9.78 -7.10
N ASP A 215 -10.97 -9.96 -7.84
CA ASP A 215 -11.06 -9.60 -9.26
C ASP A 215 -10.80 -8.09 -9.48
N CYS A 216 -11.40 -7.23 -8.67
CA CYS A 216 -11.20 -5.78 -8.75
C CYS A 216 -9.75 -5.35 -8.41
N GLY A 217 -9.16 -5.98 -7.39
CA GLY A 217 -7.78 -5.75 -6.98
C GLY A 217 -6.78 -6.22 -8.03
N TRP A 218 -7.00 -7.41 -8.60
CA TRP A 218 -6.19 -7.99 -9.66
C TRP A 218 -6.13 -7.05 -10.86
N ALA A 219 -7.29 -6.64 -11.38
CA ALA A 219 -7.38 -5.71 -12.50
C ALA A 219 -6.70 -4.36 -12.21
N LYS A 220 -6.79 -3.88 -10.96
CA LYS A 220 -6.09 -2.66 -10.53
C LYS A 220 -4.58 -2.84 -10.52
N LEU A 221 -4.08 -3.98 -10.05
CA LEU A 221 -2.66 -4.27 -10.01
C LEU A 221 -2.07 -4.34 -11.42
N GLU A 222 -2.76 -5.00 -12.36
CA GLU A 222 -2.35 -5.10 -13.76
C GLU A 222 -2.23 -3.72 -14.44
N ASP A 223 -3.20 -2.82 -14.24
CA ASP A 223 -3.14 -1.45 -14.76
C ASP A 223 -1.90 -0.70 -14.25
N TYR A 224 -1.52 -0.93 -12.98
CA TYR A 224 -0.29 -0.34 -12.44
C TYR A 224 0.98 -1.02 -12.93
N TYR A 225 0.95 -2.31 -13.24
CA TYR A 225 2.07 -3.02 -13.83
C TYR A 225 2.37 -2.48 -15.24
N VAL A 226 1.35 -2.25 -16.06
CA VAL A 226 1.51 -1.60 -17.38
C VAL A 226 2.07 -0.19 -17.25
N LYS A 227 1.80 0.52 -16.14
CA LYS A 227 2.35 1.85 -15.89
C LYS A 227 3.84 1.81 -15.51
N THR A 228 4.34 0.73 -14.89
CA THR A 228 5.78 0.60 -14.61
C THR A 228 6.57 0.34 -15.90
N ASP A 229 5.97 -0.33 -16.88
CA ASP A 229 6.59 -0.57 -18.20
C ASP A 229 6.92 0.73 -18.95
N ARG A 230 6.13 1.78 -18.74
CA ARG A 230 6.36 3.11 -19.33
C ARG A 230 7.54 3.86 -18.72
N THR A 231 8.01 3.43 -17.54
CA THR A 231 9.05 4.12 -16.78
C THR A 231 10.24 3.17 -16.59
N PRO A 232 11.24 3.20 -17.51
CA PRO A 232 12.32 2.22 -17.55
C PRO A 232 13.23 2.25 -16.32
N VAL A 233 13.16 3.31 -15.51
CA VAL A 233 13.92 3.45 -14.26
C VAL A 233 13.64 2.32 -13.26
N TYR A 234 12.39 1.82 -13.16
CA TYR A 234 12.08 0.69 -12.27
C TYR A 234 12.83 -0.58 -12.65
N ARG A 235 12.82 -0.84 -13.96
CA ARG A 235 13.47 -1.95 -14.63
C ARG A 235 14.99 -1.87 -14.49
N ALA A 236 15.57 -0.72 -14.78
CA ALA A 236 16.99 -0.45 -14.64
C ALA A 236 17.47 -0.54 -13.18
N ALA A 237 16.72 0.01 -12.23
CA ALA A 237 17.09 -0.01 -10.82
C ALA A 237 17.25 -1.45 -10.28
N LEU A 238 16.34 -2.35 -10.66
CA LEU A 238 16.42 -3.76 -10.26
C LEU A 238 17.50 -4.52 -11.05
N ALA A 239 17.67 -4.23 -12.34
CA ALA A 239 18.71 -4.85 -13.18
C ALA A 239 20.14 -4.45 -12.78
N LEU A 240 20.33 -3.25 -12.24
CA LEU A 240 21.61 -2.75 -11.73
C LEU A 240 21.86 -3.15 -10.27
N HIS A 241 20.88 -3.75 -9.59
CA HIS A 241 21.04 -4.15 -8.20
C HIS A 241 21.98 -5.37 -8.09
N PRO A 242 23.09 -5.29 -7.33
CA PRO A 242 24.14 -6.31 -7.31
C PRO A 242 23.66 -7.73 -6.97
N SER A 243 22.68 -7.85 -6.06
CA SER A 243 22.16 -9.16 -5.62
C SER A 243 21.08 -9.77 -6.53
N TYR A 244 20.53 -9.00 -7.47
CA TYR A 244 19.37 -9.44 -8.28
C TYR A 244 19.72 -9.52 -9.76
N GLY A 245 20.17 -8.41 -10.34
CA GLY A 245 20.56 -8.34 -11.74
C GLY A 245 19.49 -8.80 -12.73
N TYR A 246 19.93 -9.15 -13.95
CA TYR A 246 19.07 -9.78 -14.96
C TYR A 246 18.59 -11.18 -14.54
N ASP A 247 19.32 -11.87 -13.67
CA ASP A 247 18.97 -13.19 -13.17
C ASP A 247 17.65 -13.21 -12.40
N TYR A 248 17.29 -12.10 -11.76
CA TYR A 248 15.99 -11.96 -11.12
C TYR A 248 14.86 -12.09 -12.14
N PHE A 249 14.92 -11.30 -13.21
CA PHE A 249 13.90 -11.30 -14.28
C PHE A 249 13.84 -12.63 -15.01
N GLU A 250 15.00 -13.27 -15.24
CA GLU A 250 15.01 -14.58 -15.88
C GLU A 250 14.32 -15.64 -15.01
N ARG A 251 14.59 -15.66 -13.70
CA ARG A 251 13.98 -16.62 -12.78
C ARG A 251 12.51 -16.32 -12.50
N HIS A 252 12.15 -15.05 -12.30
CA HIS A 252 10.82 -14.68 -11.84
C HIS A 252 9.86 -14.47 -13.01
N TRP A 253 10.23 -13.68 -14.01
CA TRP A 253 9.31 -13.39 -15.12
C TRP A 253 9.30 -14.52 -16.15
N LYS A 254 10.48 -14.90 -16.67
CA LYS A 254 10.56 -15.93 -17.72
C LYS A 254 10.19 -17.32 -17.20
N LYS A 255 10.74 -17.75 -16.05
CA LYS A 255 10.50 -19.10 -15.51
C LYS A 255 9.25 -19.18 -14.63
N ALA A 256 9.17 -18.43 -13.52
CA ALA A 256 8.07 -18.60 -12.56
C ALA A 256 6.72 -18.04 -13.04
N MET A 257 6.70 -16.89 -13.72
CA MET A 257 5.47 -16.29 -14.25
C MET A 257 5.13 -16.72 -15.69
N ASN A 258 6.02 -17.48 -16.34
CA ASN A 258 5.89 -17.89 -17.74
C ASN A 258 5.66 -16.71 -18.72
N LYS A 259 6.44 -15.64 -18.55
CA LYS A 259 6.42 -14.42 -19.38
C LYS A 259 7.79 -14.19 -20.04
N PRO A 260 8.20 -15.05 -21.02
CA PRO A 260 9.50 -14.90 -21.67
C PRO A 260 9.63 -13.58 -22.43
N GLN A 261 8.55 -13.08 -23.02
CA GLN A 261 8.57 -11.79 -23.74
C GLN A 261 8.93 -10.62 -22.80
N TRP A 262 8.43 -10.62 -21.57
CA TRP A 262 8.75 -9.57 -20.59
C TRP A 262 10.25 -9.52 -20.28
N TYR A 263 10.92 -10.67 -20.31
CA TYR A 263 12.38 -10.76 -20.13
C TYR A 263 13.15 -10.17 -21.34
N SER A 264 12.66 -10.34 -22.56
CA SER A 264 13.25 -9.67 -23.72
C SER A 264 13.02 -8.15 -23.67
N ASP A 265 11.83 -7.73 -23.25
CA ASP A 265 11.44 -6.32 -23.18
C ASP A 265 12.25 -5.55 -22.12
N ILE A 266 12.60 -6.18 -20.98
CA ILE A 266 13.49 -5.58 -19.97
C ILE A 266 14.89 -5.35 -20.52
N GLN A 267 15.48 -6.32 -21.22
CA GLN A 267 16.82 -6.18 -21.80
C GLN A 267 16.88 -5.02 -22.79
N SER A 268 15.88 -4.93 -23.69
CA SER A 268 15.77 -3.82 -24.64
C SER A 268 15.57 -2.47 -23.94
N ALA A 269 14.68 -2.39 -22.95
CA ALA A 269 14.37 -1.16 -22.24
C ALA A 269 15.56 -0.62 -21.43
N VAL A 270 16.30 -1.50 -20.74
CA VAL A 270 17.48 -1.10 -19.96
C VAL A 270 18.64 -0.73 -20.89
N GLY A 271 18.86 -1.48 -21.97
CA GLY A 271 19.86 -1.13 -22.99
C GLY A 271 19.60 0.23 -23.62
N SER A 272 18.36 0.48 -24.05
CA SER A 272 17.96 1.77 -24.63
C SER A 272 18.12 2.94 -23.65
N LEU A 273 17.84 2.71 -22.36
CA LEU A 273 18.06 3.72 -21.32
C LEU A 273 19.56 3.99 -21.12
N PHE A 274 20.38 2.94 -21.06
CA PHE A 274 21.83 3.08 -20.95
C PHE A 274 22.42 3.87 -22.14
N ASP A 275 22.00 3.56 -23.36
CA ASP A 275 22.46 4.27 -24.56
C ASP A 275 22.02 5.75 -24.58
N GLU A 276 20.88 6.09 -23.99
CA GLU A 276 20.45 7.48 -23.78
C GLU A 276 21.41 8.21 -22.83
N TYR A 277 21.71 7.62 -21.67
CA TYR A 277 22.61 8.20 -20.68
C TYR A 277 24.04 8.31 -21.21
N ARG A 278 24.54 7.29 -21.92
CA ARG A 278 25.88 7.30 -22.51
C ARG A 278 26.06 8.49 -23.46
N ARG A 279 25.09 8.71 -24.35
CA ARG A 279 25.10 9.85 -25.28
C ARG A 279 25.01 11.20 -24.56
N GLN A 280 24.22 11.29 -23.48
CA GLN A 280 24.14 12.52 -22.67
C GLN A 280 25.49 12.83 -22.01
N THR A 281 26.15 11.83 -21.42
CA THR A 281 27.47 12.00 -20.81
C THR A 281 28.54 12.37 -21.83
N GLU A 282 28.52 11.76 -23.03
CA GLU A 282 29.43 12.13 -24.13
C GLU A 282 29.29 13.62 -24.51
N VAL A 283 28.05 14.11 -24.65
CA VAL A 283 27.75 15.52 -24.95
C VAL A 283 28.16 16.45 -23.81
N GLU A 284 27.86 16.11 -22.56
CA GLU A 284 28.24 16.91 -21.39
C GLU A 284 29.76 17.01 -21.24
N THR A 285 30.48 15.91 -21.49
CA THR A 285 31.95 15.87 -21.47
C THR A 285 32.55 16.74 -22.58
N GLN A 286 31.98 16.69 -23.80
CA GLN A 286 32.40 17.55 -24.91
C GLN A 286 32.12 19.03 -24.63
N ALA A 287 30.96 19.36 -24.03
CA ALA A 287 30.65 20.73 -23.64
C ALA A 287 31.62 21.25 -22.58
N GLN A 288 31.93 20.45 -21.55
CA GLN A 288 32.91 20.80 -20.52
C GLN A 288 34.32 20.98 -21.09
N ALA A 289 34.72 20.15 -22.07
CA ALA A 289 36.00 20.31 -22.76
C ALA A 289 36.04 21.61 -23.59
N GLY A 290 34.96 21.94 -24.31
CA GLY A 290 34.86 23.18 -25.09
C GLY A 290 34.88 24.45 -24.23
N PHE A 291 34.27 24.43 -23.04
CA PHE A 291 34.37 25.55 -22.09
C PHE A 291 35.78 25.75 -21.53
N LEU A 292 36.55 24.66 -21.36
CA LEU A 292 37.95 24.73 -20.93
C LEU A 292 38.87 25.22 -22.06
N GLU A 293 38.53 24.95 -23.32
CA GLU A 293 39.22 25.48 -24.49
C GLU A 293 38.91 26.97 -24.70
N ASP A 294 37.65 27.42 -24.59
CA ASP A 294 37.26 28.84 -24.66
C ASP A 294 37.86 29.67 -23.51
N GLU A 295 37.86 29.14 -22.28
CA GLU A 295 38.55 29.80 -21.15
C GLU A 295 40.07 29.86 -21.35
N SER A 296 40.66 28.97 -22.17
CA SER A 296 42.09 29.01 -22.48
C SER A 296 42.45 29.94 -23.64
N GLU A 297 41.49 30.23 -24.54
CA GLU A 297 41.64 31.22 -25.62
C GLU A 297 41.37 32.66 -25.12
N GLU A 298 40.59 32.86 -24.06
CA GLU A 298 40.34 34.19 -23.45
C GLU A 298 41.44 34.67 -22.47
N VAL A 299 42.48 33.88 -22.14
CA VAL A 299 43.55 34.31 -21.20
C VAL A 299 44.72 35.06 -21.86
N ASP A 300 44.66 35.35 -23.16
CA ASP A 300 45.73 36.10 -23.86
C ASP A 300 45.41 37.59 -24.10
N ALA A 301 44.56 38.21 -23.27
CA ALA A 301 44.44 39.66 -23.20
C ALA A 301 44.26 40.19 -21.77
N ASP A 302 45.29 40.90 -21.31
CA ASP A 302 45.33 41.84 -20.18
C ASP A 302 45.14 41.29 -18.75
N ASN A 303 46.27 40.83 -18.21
CA ASN A 303 46.52 40.62 -16.80
C ASN A 303 46.77 41.97 -16.07
N ASP A 304 45.72 42.64 -15.58
CA ASP A 304 45.83 43.57 -14.44
C ASP A 304 44.48 43.81 -13.72
N TYR A 305 44.09 42.91 -12.81
CA TYR A 305 43.22 43.30 -11.69
C TYR A 305 43.34 42.36 -10.48
N SER A 306 44.29 42.67 -9.60
CA SER A 306 44.31 42.16 -8.23
C SER A 306 43.25 42.89 -7.39
N SER A 307 42.22 42.20 -6.91
CA SER A 307 41.47 42.64 -5.72
C SER A 307 40.72 41.49 -5.02
N PHE A 308 41.26 41.08 -3.85
CA PHE A 308 40.59 40.59 -2.62
C PHE A 308 39.46 39.52 -2.72
N GLY A 309 39.49 38.40 -2.00
CA GLY A 309 40.15 38.09 -0.74
C GLY A 309 39.99 36.62 -0.31
N LYS A 310 40.84 36.25 0.66
CA LYS A 310 41.16 34.89 1.11
C LYS A 310 39.97 34.14 1.73
N ARG A 311 39.88 32.85 1.42
CA ARG A 311 39.09 31.85 2.16
C ARG A 311 39.51 31.81 3.64
N SER A 312 38.53 31.76 4.54
CA SER A 312 38.72 31.21 5.88
C SER A 312 38.26 29.75 5.89
N ILE A 313 39.20 28.83 6.10
CA ILE A 313 38.95 27.47 6.54
C ILE A 313 39.29 27.45 8.04
N SER A 314 38.29 27.27 8.88
CA SER A 314 38.45 26.81 10.27
C SER A 314 37.48 25.65 10.45
N SER A 315 37.94 24.41 10.29
CA SER A 315 38.36 23.52 11.38
C SER A 315 37.17 22.79 12.04
N LEU A 316 36.96 21.54 11.63
CA LEU A 316 36.30 20.52 12.44
C LEU A 316 37.30 19.38 12.62
N ASN A 317 38.04 19.45 13.72
CA ASN A 317 38.63 18.32 14.40
C ASN A 317 38.35 18.52 15.88
N THR A 318 37.31 17.86 16.40
CA THR A 318 37.40 16.99 17.58
C THR A 318 36.21 16.06 17.61
#